data_AF-A0A516PZZ3-F1
#
_entry.id   AF-A0A516PZZ3-F1
#
_cell.length_a   1.000
_cell.length_b   1.000
_cell.length_c   1.000
_cell.angle_alpha   90.00
_cell.angle_beta   90.00
_cell.angle_gamma   90.00
#
_symmetry.space_group_name_H-M   'P 1'
#
loop_
_entity.id
_entity.type
_entity.pdbx_description
1 polymer ?
#
loop_
_entity_poly.entity_id
_entity_poly.type
_entity_poly.pdbx_seq_one_letter_code
_entity_poly.pdbx_strand_id
1 'polypeptide(L)'
;MTAARPVFRVANGVVAVVLAVVGLVAAPHSTAAADDGAEVPGQYISKLYTEALGRLPYQSEWAAAAAVFTEGGCGAQTLAEVGQQVYTSADYAKLGYDNVAKLSTLYRGVWNTEADPSDLSTWRDELDHGESWSTVVARFFVSDEFNALVPKICSGARDASATSYAWSGRTPAALPSDSAGFNGNQEDLQRILDNTPDGGIVQLAERSLVTISQPLTVPAGVTLTTTAEPDTGHYAMMGRLVRGGDFDGPVVQIAGGGKLTGVWVDGGRTGPGAGHPGRSDVRVLGGHGTQVIGNKVSNSAGTAGIEVYGQSRGYPCSDVTISRNVVTAYANDHYLTRQLDDGTTAGMWTDGITSGCADTAITRNQIVDTGGVGIGLYPATSDPNSTVAQHSLISRNRILSAGIGMYAGIVADPQYYLPNRDDAGDYDYRGARITGNLQWTAPNTHFVIGIAAGTRAWYGGAAMVGPNSGHGLTVTGNSTGKLSARVRTGIAVSGMDDVTLGRNPARWTHDGVPGKTGNACPVAAVAASVTAGTAAGLESDQPIDDVGFDGCMGE
;
A
#
# COMPACT_ATOMS: atom_id res chain seq x y z
N MET A 1 29.66 71.37 36.53
CA MET A 1 28.44 70.91 37.22
C MET A 1 27.32 70.86 36.18
N THR A 2 26.63 69.72 36.11
CA THR A 2 25.33 69.45 35.45
C THR A 2 25.18 69.80 33.97
N ALA A 3 25.34 68.78 33.11
CA ALA A 3 24.81 68.75 31.74
C ALA A 3 23.55 67.87 31.70
N ALA A 4 22.56 68.34 30.95
CA ALA A 4 21.18 67.89 30.88
C ALA A 4 20.99 66.53 30.17
N ARG A 5 19.97 65.77 30.60
CA ARG A 5 19.44 64.58 29.92
C ARG A 5 18.14 64.94 29.19
N PRO A 6 17.90 64.45 27.95
CA PRO A 6 16.61 64.59 27.29
C PRO A 6 15.64 63.45 27.63
N VAL A 7 14.36 63.79 27.54
CA VAL A 7 13.16 62.99 27.79
C VAL A 7 12.85 62.08 26.60
N PHE A 8 12.73 60.77 26.82
CA PHE A 8 12.15 59.83 25.85
C PHE A 8 10.62 59.83 25.96
N ARG A 9 9.93 60.14 24.87
CA ARG A 9 8.49 59.90 24.68
C ARG A 9 8.30 58.54 24.02
N VAL A 10 7.55 57.64 24.65
CA VAL A 10 7.06 56.40 24.04
C VAL A 10 5.73 56.71 23.36
N ALA A 11 5.66 56.48 22.04
CA ALA A 11 4.42 56.55 21.28
C ALA A 11 3.75 55.16 21.28
N ASN A 12 2.52 55.10 21.79
CA ASN A 12 1.65 53.93 21.71
C ASN A 12 1.13 53.77 20.29
N GLY A 13 1.65 52.80 19.54
CA GLY A 13 1.05 52.31 18.29
C GLY A 13 0.11 51.14 18.57
N VAL A 14 -1.18 51.36 18.38
CA VAL A 14 -2.22 50.31 18.44
C VAL A 14 -2.14 49.50 17.15
N VAL A 15 -1.76 48.23 17.25
CA VAL A 15 -1.94 47.24 16.16
C VAL A 15 -3.31 46.61 16.34
N ALA A 16 -4.22 46.88 15.41
CA ALA A 16 -5.52 46.22 15.33
C ALA A 16 -5.35 44.81 14.79
N VAL A 17 -5.49 43.80 15.65
CA VAL A 17 -5.64 42.39 15.26
C VAL A 17 -7.11 42.16 14.93
N VAL A 18 -7.43 41.93 13.65
CA VAL A 18 -8.75 41.47 13.23
C VAL A 18 -8.83 39.97 13.49
N LEU A 19 -9.46 39.59 14.60
CA LEU A 19 -9.88 38.22 14.88
C LEU A 19 -11.22 37.97 14.16
N ALA A 20 -11.18 37.21 13.07
CA ALA A 20 -12.39 36.65 12.47
C ALA A 20 -12.90 35.50 13.34
N VAL A 21 -13.91 35.79 14.17
CA VAL A 21 -14.68 34.78 14.89
C VAL A 21 -15.67 34.17 13.91
N VAL A 22 -15.37 32.96 13.42
CA VAL A 22 -16.36 32.12 12.73
C VAL A 22 -17.27 31.52 13.80
N GLY A 23 -18.48 32.04 13.92
CA GLY A 23 -19.52 31.46 14.76
C GLY A 23 -20.03 30.15 14.17
N LEU A 24 -19.78 29.04 14.85
CA LEU A 24 -20.48 27.78 14.59
C LEU A 24 -21.94 27.93 15.05
N VAL A 25 -22.85 28.08 14.09
CA VAL A 25 -24.27 27.79 14.31
C VAL A 25 -24.44 26.28 14.14
N ALA A 26 -24.70 25.57 15.23
CA ALA A 26 -25.05 24.16 15.20
C ALA A 26 -26.45 24.00 14.59
N ALA A 27 -26.52 23.74 13.29
CA ALA A 27 -27.73 23.27 12.65
C ALA A 27 -27.95 21.77 12.97
N PRO A 28 -29.22 21.35 13.16
CA PRO A 28 -29.53 19.94 13.38
C PRO A 28 -29.09 19.13 12.15
N HIS A 29 -28.27 18.11 12.38
CA HIS A 29 -27.81 17.21 11.33
C HIS A 29 -28.98 16.32 10.91
N SER A 30 -29.70 16.72 9.88
CA SER A 30 -30.53 15.79 9.12
C SER A 30 -29.60 14.79 8.43
N THR A 31 -29.73 13.52 8.77
CA THR A 31 -29.13 12.41 8.03
C THR A 31 -29.81 12.33 6.67
N ALA A 32 -29.33 13.12 5.72
CA ALA A 32 -29.66 12.96 4.31
C ALA A 32 -28.97 11.68 3.79
N ALA A 33 -29.72 10.86 3.06
CA ALA A 33 -29.18 9.76 2.29
C ALA A 33 -28.11 10.31 1.32
N ALA A 34 -26.99 9.58 1.19
CA ALA A 34 -25.90 9.93 0.30
C ALA A 34 -26.43 10.10 -1.13
N ASP A 35 -26.19 11.27 -1.71
CA ASP A 35 -26.40 11.54 -3.12
C ASP A 35 -25.41 10.70 -3.95
N ASP A 36 -25.90 10.06 -5.00
CA ASP A 36 -25.15 9.12 -5.86
C ASP A 36 -24.21 9.87 -6.85
N GLY A 37 -23.69 11.04 -6.47
CA GLY A 37 -23.50 12.15 -7.44
C GLY A 37 -22.15 12.86 -7.53
N ALA A 38 -21.23 12.76 -6.56
CA ALA A 38 -19.94 13.48 -6.64
C ALA A 38 -18.74 12.53 -6.68
N GLU A 39 -17.93 12.65 -7.73
CA GLU A 39 -16.78 11.78 -7.93
C GLU A 39 -15.60 12.20 -7.06
N VAL A 40 -15.23 11.36 -6.09
CA VAL A 40 -13.99 11.52 -5.32
C VAL A 40 -12.86 10.77 -6.06
N PRO A 41 -11.83 11.47 -6.57
CA PRO A 41 -10.71 10.87 -7.27
C PRO A 41 -9.71 10.28 -6.26
N GLY A 42 -10.13 9.21 -5.56
CA GLY A 42 -9.40 8.69 -4.40
C GLY A 42 -7.96 8.26 -4.73
N GLN A 43 -7.72 7.66 -5.90
CA GLN A 43 -6.36 7.31 -6.34
C GLN A 43 -5.44 8.52 -6.44
N TYR A 44 -5.96 9.65 -6.94
CA TYR A 44 -5.21 10.88 -7.06
C TYR A 44 -4.87 11.45 -5.69
N ILE A 45 -5.84 11.48 -4.77
CA ILE A 45 -5.60 11.88 -3.38
C ILE A 45 -4.51 11.00 -2.77
N SER A 46 -4.62 9.67 -2.84
CA SER A 46 -3.60 8.80 -2.24
C SER A 46 -2.22 8.99 -2.87
N LYS A 47 -2.14 9.15 -4.21
CA LYS A 47 -0.89 9.43 -4.91
C LYS A 47 -0.23 10.73 -4.45
N LEU A 48 -1.00 11.81 -4.28
CA LEU A 48 -0.45 13.06 -3.75
C LEU A 48 0.27 12.83 -2.42
N TYR A 49 -0.32 12.07 -1.50
CA TYR A 49 0.31 11.82 -0.20
C TYR A 49 1.46 10.81 -0.27
N THR A 50 1.35 9.75 -1.08
CA THR A 50 2.44 8.75 -1.19
C THR A 50 3.63 9.25 -2.00
N GLU A 51 3.42 10.19 -2.92
CA GLU A 51 4.48 10.79 -3.74
C GLU A 51 4.98 12.13 -3.21
N ALA A 52 4.16 12.96 -2.55
CA ALA A 52 4.67 14.19 -1.94
C ALA A 52 5.24 13.94 -0.53
N LEU A 53 4.54 13.15 0.29
CA LEU A 53 4.82 12.98 1.72
C LEU A 53 5.30 11.58 2.09
N GLY A 54 5.37 10.66 1.13
CA GLY A 54 5.89 9.32 1.38
C GLY A 54 5.07 8.50 2.38
N ARG A 55 3.75 8.76 2.48
CA ARG A 55 2.84 8.09 3.42
C ARG A 55 1.41 8.12 2.91
N LEU A 56 0.52 7.32 3.51
CA LEU A 56 -0.92 7.48 3.29
C LEU A 56 -1.45 8.74 4.00
N PRO A 57 -2.49 9.39 3.43
CA PRO A 57 -3.15 10.51 4.08
C PRO A 57 -3.77 10.06 5.40
N TYR A 58 -3.54 10.82 6.47
CA TYR A 58 -4.30 10.64 7.70
C TYR A 58 -5.80 10.81 7.40
N GLN A 59 -6.67 10.18 8.18
CA GLN A 59 -8.10 10.19 7.88
C GLN A 59 -8.73 11.59 7.88
N SER A 60 -8.20 12.53 8.67
CA SER A 60 -8.63 13.93 8.62
C SER A 60 -8.19 14.64 7.35
N GLU A 61 -6.98 14.35 6.85
CA GLU A 61 -6.46 14.87 5.58
C GLU A 61 -7.26 14.31 4.41
N TRP A 62 -7.53 13.00 4.42
CA TRP A 62 -8.40 12.34 3.44
C TRP A 62 -9.80 12.95 3.41
N ALA A 63 -10.43 13.12 4.58
CA ALA A 63 -11.77 13.69 4.67
C ALA A 63 -11.83 15.13 4.15
N ALA A 64 -10.82 15.94 4.47
CA ALA A 64 -10.73 17.31 3.97
C ALA A 64 -10.55 17.35 2.44
N ALA A 65 -9.64 16.54 1.89
CA ALA A 65 -9.44 16.45 0.45
C ALA A 65 -10.68 15.92 -0.28
N ALA A 66 -11.33 14.88 0.25
CA ALA A 66 -12.55 14.33 -0.33
C ALA A 66 -13.71 15.34 -0.32
N ALA A 67 -13.83 16.16 0.73
CA ALA A 67 -14.87 17.19 0.81
C ALA A 67 -14.77 18.22 -0.32
N VAL A 68 -13.56 18.62 -0.72
CA VAL A 68 -13.34 19.55 -1.85
C VAL A 68 -13.98 18.99 -3.13
N PHE A 69 -13.84 17.69 -3.39
CA PHE A 69 -14.43 17.05 -4.57
C PHE A 69 -15.94 16.80 -4.43
N THR A 70 -16.40 16.46 -3.23
CA THR A 70 -17.83 16.28 -2.97
C THR A 70 -18.61 17.58 -3.15
N GLU A 71 -18.02 18.72 -2.75
CA GLU A 71 -18.67 20.04 -2.82
C GLU A 71 -18.45 20.75 -4.16
N GLY A 72 -17.25 20.62 -4.74
CA GLY A 72 -16.86 21.34 -5.96
C GLY A 72 -16.86 20.51 -7.24
N GLY A 73 -17.06 19.19 -7.14
CA GLY A 73 -16.89 18.25 -8.25
C GLY A 73 -15.42 17.98 -8.61
N CYS A 74 -15.18 16.96 -9.43
CA CYS A 74 -13.85 16.66 -9.94
C CYS A 74 -13.56 17.45 -11.22
N GLY A 75 -12.49 18.24 -11.22
CA GLY A 75 -12.01 18.98 -12.38
C GLY A 75 -10.63 19.59 -12.15
N ALA A 76 -10.05 20.19 -13.19
CA ALA A 76 -8.68 20.73 -13.13
C ALA A 76 -8.45 21.67 -11.94
N GLN A 77 -9.42 22.54 -11.65
CA GLN A 77 -9.34 23.50 -10.55
C GLN A 77 -9.33 22.84 -9.16
N THR A 78 -10.27 21.93 -8.88
CA THR A 78 -10.36 21.26 -7.57
C THR A 78 -9.20 20.30 -7.35
N LEU A 79 -8.73 19.63 -8.41
CA LEU A 79 -7.51 18.84 -8.35
C LEU A 79 -6.29 19.71 -8.05
N ALA A 80 -6.12 20.82 -8.77
CA ALA A 80 -5.04 21.78 -8.53
C ALA A 80 -5.07 22.35 -7.11
N GLU A 81 -6.25 22.67 -6.58
CA GLU A 81 -6.41 23.15 -5.21
C GLU A 81 -5.89 22.14 -4.20
N VAL A 82 -6.37 20.89 -4.23
CA VAL A 82 -5.94 19.84 -3.30
C VAL A 82 -4.45 19.53 -3.46
N GLY A 83 -3.96 19.44 -4.70
CA GLY A 83 -2.56 19.19 -4.98
C GLY A 83 -1.64 20.31 -4.47
N GLN A 84 -1.97 21.57 -4.74
CA GLN A 84 -1.23 22.73 -4.23
C GLN A 84 -1.21 22.73 -2.70
N GLN A 85 -2.36 22.51 -2.05
CA GLN A 85 -2.43 22.43 -0.58
C GLN A 85 -1.43 21.42 0.01
N VAL A 86 -1.25 20.25 -0.63
CA VAL A 86 -0.28 19.23 -0.18
C VAL A 86 1.16 19.70 -0.40
N TYR A 87 1.53 20.10 -1.63
CA TYR A 87 2.91 20.46 -1.98
C TYR A 87 3.38 21.77 -1.36
N THR A 88 2.48 22.67 -0.96
CA THR A 88 2.83 23.90 -0.23
C THR A 88 2.54 23.82 1.27
N SER A 89 2.20 22.63 1.79
CA SER A 89 1.92 22.43 3.21
C SER A 89 3.17 22.57 4.08
N ALA A 90 2.95 22.87 5.37
CA ALA A 90 4.01 22.82 6.37
C ALA A 90 4.60 21.41 6.53
N ASP A 91 3.82 20.36 6.29
CA ASP A 91 4.30 18.98 6.38
C ASP A 91 5.27 18.65 5.23
N TYR A 92 4.97 19.10 4.02
CA TYR A 92 5.90 18.98 2.90
C TYR A 92 7.17 19.80 3.13
N ALA A 93 7.04 21.03 3.61
CA ALA A 93 8.18 21.89 3.92
C ALA A 93 9.12 21.29 4.98
N LYS A 94 8.59 20.57 5.98
CA LYS A 94 9.39 19.89 7.02
C LYS A 94 10.27 18.76 6.50
N LEU A 95 9.99 18.20 5.31
CA LEU A 95 10.83 17.15 4.71
C LEU A 95 12.21 17.69 4.29
N GLY A 96 12.37 19.01 4.20
CA GLY A 96 13.69 19.62 3.93
C GLY A 96 14.30 19.22 2.59
N TYR A 97 13.49 18.76 1.63
CA TYR A 97 13.96 18.34 0.32
C TYR A 97 14.72 19.46 -0.41
N ASP A 98 15.81 19.06 -1.06
CA ASP A 98 16.48 19.90 -2.05
C ASP A 98 15.60 20.07 -3.31
N ASN A 99 16.01 20.96 -4.22
CA ASN A 99 15.21 21.26 -5.42
C ASN A 99 15.04 20.04 -6.33
N VAL A 100 16.01 19.11 -6.40
CA VAL A 100 15.92 17.91 -7.23
C VAL A 100 14.90 16.92 -6.65
N ALA A 101 14.97 16.65 -5.34
CA ALA A 101 14.01 15.80 -4.66
C ALA A 101 12.59 16.39 -4.72
N LYS A 102 12.45 17.70 -4.53
CA LYS A 102 11.18 18.41 -4.68
C LYS A 102 10.57 18.24 -6.07
N LEU A 103 11.36 18.42 -7.12
CA LEU A 103 10.86 18.27 -8.49
C LEU A 103 10.49 16.81 -8.77
N SER A 104 11.32 15.84 -8.34
CA SER A 104 11.04 14.41 -8.50
C SER A 104 9.67 14.01 -7.91
N THR A 105 9.32 14.50 -6.72
CA THR A 105 7.99 14.25 -6.14
C THR A 105 6.87 14.92 -6.94
N LEU A 106 7.06 16.11 -7.50
CA LEU A 106 6.07 16.78 -8.36
C LEU A 106 5.81 16.02 -9.66
N TYR A 107 6.86 15.60 -10.37
CA TYR A 107 6.72 14.81 -11.60
C TYR A 107 5.84 13.57 -11.36
N ARG A 108 6.05 12.88 -10.23
CA ARG A 108 5.31 11.67 -9.91
C ARG A 108 3.91 11.94 -9.38
N GLY A 109 3.74 12.85 -8.43
CA GLY A 109 2.42 13.07 -7.82
C GLY A 109 1.47 13.94 -8.67
N VAL A 110 2.00 14.84 -9.51
CA VAL A 110 1.19 15.74 -10.35
C VAL A 110 1.08 15.25 -11.78
N TRP A 111 2.22 15.00 -12.44
CA TRP A 111 2.26 14.57 -13.83
C TRP A 111 2.24 13.05 -14.02
N ASN A 112 2.18 12.28 -12.93
CA ASN A 112 2.06 10.82 -12.97
C ASN A 112 3.11 10.15 -13.86
N THR A 113 4.32 10.68 -13.83
CA THR A 113 5.43 10.30 -14.71
C THR A 113 6.76 10.44 -13.98
N GLU A 114 7.79 9.82 -14.54
CA GLU A 114 9.17 10.08 -14.13
C GLU A 114 9.67 11.42 -14.66
N ALA A 115 10.60 12.03 -13.93
CA ALA A 115 11.26 13.25 -14.37
C ALA A 115 12.13 12.97 -15.61
N ASP A 116 11.98 13.81 -16.63
CA ASP A 116 12.97 13.87 -17.70
C ASP A 116 14.18 14.69 -17.21
N PRO A 117 15.43 14.22 -17.37
CA PRO A 117 16.61 14.94 -16.88
C PRO A 117 16.76 16.36 -17.43
N SER A 118 16.38 16.61 -18.68
CA SER A 118 16.52 17.93 -19.31
C SER A 118 15.45 18.91 -18.81
N ASP A 119 14.20 18.45 -18.72
CA ASP A 119 13.13 19.26 -18.15
C ASP A 119 13.38 19.54 -16.66
N LEU A 120 13.84 18.54 -15.90
CA LEU A 120 14.17 18.70 -14.48
C LEU A 120 15.28 19.71 -14.26
N SER A 121 16.31 19.72 -15.12
CA SER A 121 17.38 20.73 -15.05
C SER A 121 16.82 22.15 -15.24
N THR A 122 15.90 22.32 -16.19
CA THR A 122 15.27 23.62 -16.46
C THR A 122 14.48 24.13 -15.25
N TRP A 123 13.63 23.29 -14.66
CA TRP A 123 12.87 23.65 -13.45
C TRP A 123 13.77 23.89 -12.23
N ARG A 124 14.86 23.12 -12.10
CA ARG A 124 15.84 23.33 -11.06
C ARG A 124 16.50 24.70 -11.21
N ASP A 125 16.92 25.07 -12.41
CA ASP A 125 17.56 26.35 -12.68
C ASP A 125 16.62 27.51 -12.30
N GLU A 126 15.33 27.42 -12.58
CA GLU A 126 14.36 28.43 -12.15
C GLU A 126 14.32 28.58 -10.61
N LEU A 127 14.26 27.46 -9.88
CA LEU A 127 14.27 27.47 -8.41
C LEU A 127 15.60 27.99 -7.85
N ASP A 128 16.73 27.61 -8.44
CA ASP A 128 18.06 28.06 -8.04
C ASP A 128 18.27 29.57 -8.30
N HIS A 129 17.55 30.15 -9.28
CA HIS A 129 17.51 31.60 -9.55
C HIS A 129 16.40 32.35 -8.80
N GLY A 130 15.75 31.71 -7.82
CA GLY A 130 14.85 32.37 -6.88
C GLY A 130 13.37 32.32 -7.23
N GLU A 131 12.96 31.54 -8.23
CA GLU A 131 11.53 31.23 -8.43
C GLU A 131 10.96 30.57 -7.18
N SER A 132 9.74 30.95 -6.79
CA SER A 132 9.16 30.42 -5.58
C SER A 132 8.65 29.00 -5.78
N TRP A 133 8.81 28.15 -4.76
CA TRP A 133 8.27 26.78 -4.80
C TRP A 133 6.77 26.75 -5.12
N SER A 134 5.99 27.64 -4.51
CA SER A 134 4.55 27.78 -4.80
C SER A 134 4.25 28.11 -6.26
N THR A 135 5.08 28.94 -6.90
CA THR A 135 4.90 29.30 -8.32
C THR A 135 5.20 28.11 -9.22
N VAL A 136 6.26 27.33 -8.94
CA VAL A 136 6.56 26.10 -9.69
C VAL A 136 5.43 25.08 -9.53
N VAL A 137 4.95 24.84 -8.31
CA VAL A 137 3.82 23.92 -8.06
C VAL A 137 2.58 24.37 -8.84
N ALA A 138 2.23 25.65 -8.81
CA ALA A 138 1.10 26.19 -9.55
C ALA A 138 1.25 25.97 -11.07
N ARG A 139 2.45 26.16 -11.63
CA ARG A 139 2.73 25.92 -13.06
C ARG A 139 2.56 24.46 -13.46
N PHE A 140 2.93 23.51 -12.62
CA PHE A 140 2.67 22.08 -12.88
C PHE A 140 1.17 21.77 -12.98
N PHE A 141 0.34 22.41 -12.15
CA PHE A 141 -1.11 22.18 -12.11
C PHE A 141 -1.92 22.91 -13.19
N VAL A 142 -1.30 23.83 -13.94
CA VAL A 142 -1.95 24.49 -15.08
C VAL A 142 -1.34 24.09 -16.43
N SER A 143 -0.40 23.14 -16.42
CA SER A 143 0.27 22.67 -17.63
C SER A 143 -0.64 21.79 -18.49
N ASP A 144 -0.32 21.67 -19.77
CA ASP A 144 -1.04 20.81 -20.71
C ASP A 144 -0.93 19.34 -20.29
N GLU A 145 0.22 18.92 -19.75
CA GLU A 145 0.45 17.58 -19.23
C GLU A 145 -0.53 17.24 -18.10
N PHE A 146 -0.72 18.15 -17.14
CA PHE A 146 -1.68 17.92 -16.05
C PHE A 146 -3.12 17.92 -16.56
N ASN A 147 -3.49 18.88 -17.42
CA ASN A 147 -4.84 18.96 -17.99
C ASN A 147 -5.20 17.70 -18.80
N ALA A 148 -4.23 17.06 -19.46
CA ALA A 148 -4.43 15.79 -20.15
C ALA A 148 -4.75 14.61 -19.19
N LEU A 149 -4.35 14.69 -17.92
CA LEU A 149 -4.63 13.66 -16.90
C LEU A 149 -6.00 13.83 -16.27
N VAL A 150 -6.56 15.04 -16.25
CA VAL A 150 -7.83 15.36 -15.56
C VAL A 150 -8.96 14.40 -15.93
N PRO A 151 -9.24 14.09 -17.22
CA PRO A 151 -10.31 13.14 -17.56
C PRO A 151 -10.10 11.74 -16.97
N LYS A 152 -8.83 11.27 -16.91
CA LYS A 152 -8.49 9.96 -16.35
C LYS A 152 -8.56 9.94 -14.82
N ILE A 153 -8.20 11.05 -14.19
CA ILE A 153 -8.32 11.21 -12.74
C ILE A 153 -9.79 11.26 -12.31
N CYS A 154 -10.60 12.01 -13.07
CA CYS A 154 -12.02 12.25 -12.82
C CYS A 154 -12.96 11.28 -13.55
N SER A 155 -12.48 10.11 -14.00
CA SER A 155 -13.37 9.01 -14.40
C SER A 155 -13.63 8.01 -13.26
N GLY A 156 -12.70 7.92 -12.31
CA GLY A 156 -12.78 7.10 -11.11
C GLY A 156 -12.77 5.60 -11.41
N ALA A 157 -12.52 4.77 -10.41
CA ALA A 157 -12.71 3.33 -10.52
C ALA A 157 -14.12 2.96 -10.05
N ARG A 158 -15.07 2.87 -10.98
CA ARG A 158 -16.48 2.62 -10.65
C ARG A 158 -16.93 1.19 -10.90
N ASP A 159 -16.31 0.49 -11.84
CA ASP A 159 -16.63 -0.89 -12.23
C ASP A 159 -15.50 -1.48 -13.07
N ALA A 160 -15.72 -2.67 -13.65
CA ALA A 160 -14.77 -3.35 -14.52
C ALA A 160 -14.42 -2.61 -15.83
N SER A 161 -15.17 -1.57 -16.20
CA SER A 161 -14.84 -0.70 -17.35
C SER A 161 -13.92 0.46 -16.98
N ALA A 162 -13.77 0.72 -15.68
CA ALA A 162 -12.95 1.81 -15.21
C ALA A 162 -11.46 1.45 -15.31
N THR A 163 -10.71 2.26 -16.05
CA THR A 163 -9.27 2.10 -16.18
C THR A 163 -8.56 2.73 -14.98
N SER A 164 -7.62 2.01 -14.36
CA SER A 164 -6.78 2.59 -13.31
C SER A 164 -6.07 3.86 -13.80
N TYR A 165 -5.91 4.86 -12.92
CA TYR A 165 -5.01 6.00 -13.10
C TYR A 165 -3.55 5.52 -12.96
N ALA A 166 -3.15 4.54 -13.77
CA ALA A 166 -1.81 3.96 -13.85
C ALA A 166 -0.78 4.96 -14.40
N TRP A 167 0.51 4.65 -14.22
CA TRP A 167 1.65 5.50 -14.58
C TRP A 167 1.82 5.71 -16.09
N SER A 168 2.48 6.80 -16.49
CA SER A 168 2.74 7.16 -17.90
C SER A 168 3.58 6.12 -18.67
N GLY A 169 4.33 5.29 -17.95
CA GLY A 169 5.24 4.31 -18.52
C GLY A 169 6.64 4.81 -18.83
N ARG A 170 6.96 6.06 -18.50
CA ARG A 170 8.33 6.59 -18.63
C ARG A 170 9.27 5.85 -17.66
N THR A 171 10.40 5.38 -18.19
CA THR A 171 11.45 4.75 -17.38
C THR A 171 12.12 5.78 -16.46
N PRO A 172 12.41 5.43 -15.21
CA PRO A 172 13.19 6.27 -14.32
C PRO A 172 14.55 6.64 -14.90
N ALA A 173 14.97 7.88 -14.70
CA ALA A 173 16.30 8.35 -15.04
C ALA A 173 17.12 8.61 -13.78
N ALA A 174 18.45 8.52 -13.89
CA ALA A 174 19.35 8.86 -12.80
C ALA A 174 19.19 10.35 -12.48
N LEU A 175 19.00 10.66 -11.20
CA LEU A 175 18.93 12.03 -10.71
C LEU A 175 20.30 12.46 -10.17
N PRO A 176 20.65 13.76 -10.25
CA PRO A 176 21.86 14.26 -9.63
C PRO A 176 21.90 13.92 -8.14
N SER A 177 23.05 13.53 -7.62
CA SER A 177 23.28 13.26 -6.21
C SER A 177 24.75 13.48 -5.87
N ASP A 178 25.00 14.23 -4.79
CA ASP A 178 26.34 14.46 -4.26
C ASP A 178 26.65 13.57 -3.04
N SER A 179 25.73 12.68 -2.68
CA SER A 179 25.88 11.81 -1.51
C SER A 179 26.91 10.71 -1.76
N ALA A 180 27.62 10.33 -0.69
CA ALA A 180 28.48 9.16 -0.71
C ALA A 180 27.62 7.88 -0.84
N GLY A 181 28.21 6.81 -1.38
CA GLY A 181 27.56 5.51 -1.53
C GLY A 181 27.65 4.98 -2.95
N PHE A 182 27.07 3.80 -3.16
CA PHE A 182 27.07 3.14 -4.45
C PHE A 182 26.12 3.84 -5.44
N ASN A 183 26.61 4.15 -6.64
CA ASN A 183 25.84 4.73 -7.74
C ASN A 183 26.30 4.15 -9.09
N GLY A 184 26.44 2.83 -9.15
CA GLY A 184 26.90 2.08 -10.32
C GLY A 184 25.81 1.19 -10.92
N ASN A 185 26.24 0.20 -11.70
CA ASN A 185 25.34 -0.78 -12.32
C ASN A 185 25.01 -1.97 -11.39
N GLN A 186 24.08 -2.82 -11.80
CA GLN A 186 23.67 -3.98 -11.00
C GLN A 186 24.83 -4.96 -10.72
N GLU A 187 25.67 -5.27 -11.70
CA GLU A 187 26.75 -6.26 -11.56
C GLU A 187 27.73 -5.85 -10.46
N ASP A 188 28.11 -4.58 -10.45
CA ASP A 188 29.00 -4.02 -9.44
C ASP A 188 28.33 -4.01 -8.05
N LEU A 189 27.04 -3.70 -7.97
CA LEU A 189 26.28 -3.76 -6.71
C LEU A 189 26.23 -5.19 -6.16
N GLN A 190 25.89 -6.16 -7.00
CA GLN A 190 25.83 -7.57 -6.60
C GLN A 190 27.20 -8.04 -6.10
N ARG A 191 28.27 -7.69 -6.82
CA ARG A 191 29.65 -8.02 -6.42
C ARG A 191 30.03 -7.39 -5.08
N ILE A 192 29.59 -6.17 -4.78
CA ILE A 192 29.83 -5.53 -3.47
C ILE A 192 29.05 -6.27 -2.38
N LEU A 193 27.78 -6.59 -2.63
CA LEU A 193 26.95 -7.36 -1.70
C LEU A 193 27.57 -8.72 -1.38
N ASP A 194 27.98 -9.48 -2.39
CA ASP A 194 28.55 -10.83 -2.24
C ASP A 194 29.89 -10.83 -1.49
N ASN A 195 30.70 -9.76 -1.64
CA ASN A 195 31.98 -9.62 -0.95
C ASN A 195 31.87 -8.95 0.43
N THR A 196 30.67 -8.48 0.80
CA THR A 196 30.45 -7.86 2.11
C THR A 196 30.34 -8.96 3.17
N PRO A 197 31.15 -8.93 4.24
CA PRO A 197 31.10 -9.95 5.28
C PRO A 197 29.78 -9.87 6.07
N ASP A 198 29.46 -10.96 6.78
CA ASP A 198 28.35 -11.01 7.73
C ASP A 198 28.40 -9.83 8.72
N GLY A 199 27.24 -9.20 8.95
CA GLY A 199 27.10 -7.96 9.72
C GLY A 199 27.49 -6.68 8.96
N GLY A 200 27.95 -6.78 7.71
CA GLY A 200 28.35 -5.64 6.89
C GLY A 200 27.16 -4.86 6.31
N ILE A 201 27.42 -3.61 5.95
CA ILE A 201 26.44 -2.67 5.40
C ILE A 201 26.91 -2.19 4.02
N VAL A 202 26.06 -2.35 3.02
CA VAL A 202 26.22 -1.76 1.69
C VAL A 202 25.28 -0.57 1.58
N GLN A 203 25.84 0.60 1.30
CA GLN A 203 25.10 1.85 1.17
C GLN A 203 25.00 2.27 -0.29
N LEU A 204 23.77 2.46 -0.77
CA LEU A 204 23.45 3.19 -2.00
C LEU A 204 23.61 4.68 -1.75
N ALA A 205 24.11 5.43 -2.73
CA ALA A 205 24.01 6.88 -2.68
C ALA A 205 22.53 7.29 -2.71
N GLU A 206 22.18 8.39 -2.05
CA GLU A 206 20.85 8.99 -2.16
C GLU A 206 20.49 9.23 -3.62
N ARG A 207 19.24 8.96 -4.02
CA ARG A 207 18.75 9.10 -5.40
C ARG A 207 19.49 8.28 -6.46
N SER A 208 20.44 7.42 -6.07
CA SER A 208 21.06 6.49 -7.01
C SER A 208 19.99 5.67 -7.72
N LEU A 209 20.25 5.35 -8.98
CA LEU A 209 19.37 4.51 -9.78
C LEU A 209 20.15 3.29 -10.23
N VAL A 210 19.72 2.11 -9.76
CA VAL A 210 20.26 0.84 -10.22
C VAL A 210 19.16 0.09 -10.97
N THR A 211 19.36 -0.04 -12.27
CA THR A 211 18.49 -0.80 -13.15
C THR A 211 18.78 -2.29 -12.99
N ILE A 212 17.75 -3.06 -12.66
CA ILE A 212 17.81 -4.48 -12.32
C ILE A 212 17.30 -5.32 -13.50
N SER A 213 18.15 -6.15 -14.08
CA SER A 213 17.83 -7.05 -15.21
C SER A 213 17.72 -8.53 -14.81
N GLN A 214 18.05 -8.85 -13.56
CA GLN A 214 17.91 -10.17 -12.92
C GLN A 214 17.81 -9.96 -11.40
N PRO A 215 17.33 -10.91 -10.58
CA PRO A 215 17.16 -10.68 -9.15
C PRO A 215 18.45 -10.21 -8.46
N LEU A 216 18.41 -9.05 -7.79
CA LEU A 216 19.49 -8.58 -6.92
C LEU A 216 19.39 -9.30 -5.57
N THR A 217 20.41 -10.04 -5.17
CA THR A 217 20.40 -10.79 -3.91
C THR A 217 21.14 -10.04 -2.81
N VAL A 218 20.48 -9.78 -1.69
CA VAL A 218 21.09 -9.34 -0.43
C VAL A 218 21.47 -10.59 0.38
N PRO A 219 22.76 -10.88 0.60
CA PRO A 219 23.20 -12.08 1.30
C PRO A 219 22.80 -12.12 2.77
N ALA A 220 22.92 -13.32 3.36
CA ALA A 220 22.71 -13.52 4.78
C ALA A 220 23.62 -12.60 5.60
N GLY A 221 23.05 -11.92 6.61
CA GLY A 221 23.80 -11.05 7.50
C GLY A 221 24.17 -9.67 6.94
N VAL A 222 23.96 -9.44 5.65
CA VAL A 222 24.27 -8.16 4.99
C VAL A 222 23.07 -7.24 5.03
N THR A 223 23.32 -5.94 5.27
CA THR A 223 22.30 -4.88 5.16
C THR A 223 22.52 -4.08 3.90
N LEU A 224 21.51 -3.98 3.04
CA LEU A 224 21.44 -3.01 1.95
C LEU A 224 20.59 -1.82 2.38
N THR A 225 21.16 -0.61 2.34
CA THR A 225 20.47 0.61 2.70
C THR A 225 20.88 1.79 1.82
N THR A 226 20.21 2.93 1.96
CA THR A 226 20.65 4.20 1.37
C THR A 226 21.46 4.98 2.41
N THR A 227 22.49 5.69 1.97
CA THR A 227 23.21 6.69 2.78
C THR A 227 22.22 7.64 3.46
N ALA A 228 22.54 8.05 4.70
CA ALA A 228 21.67 8.84 5.59
C ALA A 228 20.38 8.14 6.05
N GLU A 229 20.12 6.90 5.63
CA GLU A 229 19.00 6.05 6.05
C GLU A 229 17.63 6.77 6.01
N PRO A 230 17.25 7.35 4.84
CA PRO A 230 15.98 8.04 4.70
C PRO A 230 14.80 7.14 5.07
N ASP A 231 13.85 7.70 5.81
CA ASP A 231 12.58 7.02 6.08
C ASP A 231 11.61 7.16 4.89
N THR A 232 10.45 6.51 4.98
CA THR A 232 9.44 6.56 3.92
C THR A 232 8.95 7.98 3.64
N GLY A 233 8.96 8.89 4.62
CA GLY A 233 8.64 10.31 4.41
C GLY A 233 9.64 11.03 3.51
N HIS A 234 10.88 10.53 3.46
CA HIS A 234 11.97 11.03 2.63
C HIS A 234 12.28 10.11 1.43
N TYR A 235 11.30 9.36 0.92
CA TYR A 235 11.55 8.35 -0.12
C TYR A 235 12.25 8.90 -1.37
N ALA A 236 12.07 10.19 -1.68
CA ALA A 236 12.72 10.83 -2.84
C ALA A 236 14.24 10.90 -2.69
N MET A 237 14.77 10.71 -1.47
CA MET A 237 16.20 10.59 -1.19
C MET A 237 16.70 9.15 -1.24
N MET A 238 15.83 8.14 -1.27
CA MET A 238 16.25 6.73 -1.30
C MET A 238 17.03 6.40 -2.57
N GLY A 239 18.02 5.51 -2.45
CA GLY A 239 18.53 4.76 -3.58
C GLY A 239 17.41 3.89 -4.16
N ARG A 240 17.31 3.88 -5.49
CA ARG A 240 16.20 3.28 -6.22
C ARG A 240 16.68 2.07 -7.02
N LEU A 241 16.05 0.93 -6.76
CA LEU A 241 16.25 -0.33 -7.48
C LEU A 241 15.04 -0.53 -8.39
N VAL A 242 15.24 -0.51 -9.71
CA VAL A 242 14.14 -0.49 -10.68
C VAL A 242 14.24 -1.70 -11.59
N ARG A 243 13.13 -2.41 -11.81
CA ARG A 243 13.06 -3.44 -12.85
C ARG A 243 13.35 -2.84 -14.23
N GLY A 244 14.44 -3.28 -14.85
CA GLY A 244 14.91 -2.83 -16.16
C GLY A 244 14.66 -3.79 -17.31
N GLY A 245 14.04 -4.95 -17.07
CA GLY A 245 13.86 -5.97 -18.09
C GLY A 245 12.79 -6.99 -17.74
N ASP A 246 12.48 -7.81 -18.75
CA ASP A 246 11.54 -8.90 -18.66
C ASP A 246 12.25 -10.15 -18.11
N PHE A 247 12.23 -10.32 -16.78
CA PHE A 247 12.82 -11.49 -16.13
C PHE A 247 11.88 -12.05 -15.07
N ASP A 248 11.89 -13.37 -14.94
CA ASP A 248 11.10 -14.07 -13.93
C ASP A 248 11.88 -14.14 -12.62
N GLY A 249 11.29 -13.54 -11.58
CA GLY A 249 11.91 -13.41 -10.27
C GLY A 249 11.70 -12.02 -9.68
N PRO A 250 12.09 -11.84 -8.41
CA PRO A 250 11.89 -10.60 -7.70
C PRO A 250 12.89 -9.53 -8.17
N VAL A 251 12.58 -8.25 -7.99
CA VAL A 251 13.60 -7.19 -8.17
C VAL A 251 14.72 -7.37 -7.14
N VAL A 252 14.34 -7.59 -5.88
CA VAL A 252 15.27 -7.84 -4.77
C VAL A 252 14.92 -9.13 -4.06
N GLN A 253 15.91 -10.01 -3.87
CA GLN A 253 15.81 -11.20 -3.06
C GLN A 253 16.64 -11.04 -1.78
N ILE A 254 16.02 -11.25 -0.61
CA ILE A 254 16.69 -11.14 0.68
C ILE A 254 16.91 -12.56 1.22
N ALA A 255 18.17 -12.96 1.34
CA ALA A 255 18.53 -14.23 1.98
C ALA A 255 18.26 -14.18 3.49
N GLY A 256 18.19 -15.35 4.14
CA GLY A 256 17.93 -15.44 5.57
C GLY A 256 18.97 -14.67 6.41
N GLY A 257 18.51 -13.78 7.28
CA GLY A 257 19.34 -12.85 8.07
C GLY A 257 19.76 -11.57 7.34
N GLY A 258 19.47 -11.45 6.05
CA GLY A 258 19.70 -10.23 5.27
C GLY A 258 18.71 -9.12 5.62
N LYS A 259 19.06 -7.87 5.30
CA LYS A 259 18.24 -6.70 5.63
C LYS A 259 18.16 -5.71 4.48
N LEU A 260 16.96 -5.18 4.24
CA LEU A 260 16.69 -4.10 3.30
C LEU A 260 16.03 -2.94 4.04
N THR A 261 16.69 -1.79 4.08
CA THR A 261 16.20 -0.62 4.85
C THR A 261 16.36 0.70 4.12
N GLY A 262 15.32 1.53 4.09
CA GLY A 262 15.40 2.87 3.49
C GLY A 262 15.76 2.83 2.00
N VAL A 263 15.25 1.84 1.26
CA VAL A 263 15.45 1.67 -0.18
C VAL A 263 14.11 1.79 -0.90
N TRP A 264 14.14 2.36 -2.10
CA TRP A 264 12.98 2.36 -2.99
C TRP A 264 13.10 1.24 -4.01
N VAL A 265 12.24 0.23 -3.92
CA VAL A 265 12.13 -0.85 -4.91
C VAL A 265 10.94 -0.59 -5.82
N ASP A 266 11.18 -0.55 -7.13
CA ASP A 266 10.16 -0.31 -8.15
C ASP A 266 10.05 -1.51 -9.10
N GLY A 267 8.89 -2.16 -9.09
CA GLY A 267 8.58 -3.30 -9.95
C GLY A 267 8.43 -2.96 -11.43
N GLY A 268 8.36 -1.69 -11.80
CA GLY A 268 8.31 -1.24 -13.19
C GLY A 268 6.97 -1.46 -13.90
N ARG A 269 5.89 -1.79 -13.16
CA ARG A 269 4.55 -1.94 -13.76
C ARG A 269 3.96 -0.59 -14.14
N THR A 270 3.69 -0.42 -15.43
CA THR A 270 3.17 0.82 -16.01
C THR A 270 1.66 0.76 -16.26
N GLY A 271 1.07 -0.43 -16.26
CA GLY A 271 -0.37 -0.63 -16.34
C GLY A 271 -0.77 -2.09 -16.07
N PRO A 272 -2.09 -2.39 -16.08
CA PRO A 272 -2.59 -3.71 -15.73
C PRO A 272 -1.99 -4.79 -16.61
N GLY A 273 -1.85 -4.52 -17.92
CA GLY A 273 -1.31 -5.41 -18.96
C GLY A 273 0.02 -6.13 -18.65
N ALA A 274 0.85 -5.56 -17.78
CA ALA A 274 2.23 -5.98 -17.55
C ALA A 274 2.45 -6.87 -16.30
N GLY A 275 1.38 -7.47 -15.75
CA GLY A 275 1.48 -8.37 -14.60
C GLY A 275 1.99 -9.78 -14.95
N HIS A 276 2.81 -10.38 -14.08
CA HIS A 276 3.27 -11.77 -14.18
C HIS A 276 3.50 -12.42 -12.79
N PRO A 277 2.99 -13.64 -12.51
CA PRO A 277 3.00 -14.22 -11.17
C PRO A 277 4.37 -14.38 -10.50
N GLY A 278 5.45 -14.54 -11.28
CA GLY A 278 6.80 -14.71 -10.73
C GLY A 278 7.53 -13.43 -10.31
N ARG A 279 6.92 -12.24 -10.50
CA ARG A 279 7.63 -10.95 -10.55
C ARG A 279 7.35 -10.01 -9.39
N SER A 280 7.36 -10.53 -8.16
CA SER A 280 7.28 -9.70 -6.95
C SER A 280 8.39 -8.64 -6.90
N ASP A 281 8.25 -7.63 -6.06
CA ASP A 281 9.29 -6.59 -5.98
C ASP A 281 10.37 -7.02 -5.00
N VAL A 282 9.96 -7.39 -3.79
CA VAL A 282 10.86 -7.90 -2.75
C VAL A 282 10.43 -9.31 -2.38
N ARG A 283 11.36 -10.27 -2.46
CA ARG A 283 11.18 -11.63 -1.96
C ARG A 283 12.10 -11.89 -0.78
N VAL A 284 11.53 -12.34 0.32
CA VAL A 284 12.25 -12.68 1.55
C VAL A 284 12.31 -14.20 1.69
N LEU A 285 13.50 -14.78 1.73
CA LEU A 285 13.74 -16.21 1.81
C LEU A 285 13.79 -16.71 3.27
N GLY A 286 12.72 -16.43 4.03
CA GLY A 286 12.63 -16.76 5.46
C GLY A 286 13.86 -16.29 6.24
N GLY A 287 14.43 -17.18 7.04
CA GLY A 287 15.62 -17.00 7.87
C GLY A 287 15.33 -16.46 9.26
N HIS A 288 16.38 -16.41 10.08
CA HIS A 288 16.36 -15.78 11.39
C HIS A 288 16.79 -14.31 11.30
N GLY A 289 15.98 -13.38 11.80
CA GLY A 289 16.35 -11.96 11.89
C GLY A 289 16.39 -11.23 10.55
N THR A 290 15.69 -11.75 9.54
CA THR A 290 15.57 -11.14 8.21
C THR A 290 14.63 -9.93 8.25
N GLN A 291 14.99 -8.82 7.61
CA GLN A 291 14.26 -7.55 7.77
C GLN A 291 14.01 -6.81 6.45
N VAL A 292 12.79 -6.31 6.29
CA VAL A 292 12.41 -5.34 5.25
C VAL A 292 11.73 -4.16 5.95
N ILE A 293 12.47 -3.08 6.21
CA ILE A 293 12.01 -2.00 7.09
C ILE A 293 12.16 -0.61 6.45
N GLY A 294 11.09 0.18 6.47
CA GLY A 294 11.17 1.60 6.08
C GLY A 294 11.41 1.82 4.58
N ASN A 295 11.03 0.86 3.74
CA ASN A 295 11.21 0.93 2.30
C ASN A 295 9.98 1.51 1.61
N LYS A 296 10.18 2.09 0.42
CA LYS A 296 9.11 2.29 -0.56
C LYS A 296 9.11 1.12 -1.54
N VAL A 297 7.99 0.45 -1.68
CA VAL A 297 7.78 -0.61 -2.67
C VAL A 297 6.65 -0.18 -3.59
N SER A 298 6.90 -0.09 -4.88
CA SER A 298 5.93 0.46 -5.82
C SER A 298 5.88 -0.29 -7.13
N ASN A 299 4.72 -0.23 -7.77
CA ASN A 299 4.53 -0.63 -9.17
C ASN A 299 4.85 -2.10 -9.39
N SER A 300 4.39 -2.96 -8.50
CA SER A 300 4.74 -4.37 -8.61
C SER A 300 4.27 -4.97 -9.92
N ALA A 301 5.21 -5.59 -10.64
CA ALA A 301 4.95 -6.30 -11.88
C ALA A 301 4.39 -7.70 -11.63
N GLY A 302 4.25 -8.14 -10.38
CA GLY A 302 3.78 -9.47 -10.05
C GLY A 302 2.64 -9.52 -9.05
N THR A 303 2.51 -10.69 -8.44
CA THR A 303 1.44 -11.03 -7.52
C THR A 303 1.57 -10.39 -6.15
N ALA A 304 2.74 -9.85 -5.77
CA ALA A 304 2.90 -9.17 -4.49
C ALA A 304 4.02 -8.12 -4.51
N GLY A 305 3.82 -7.01 -3.79
CA GLY A 305 4.90 -6.05 -3.52
C GLY A 305 6.00 -6.68 -2.65
N ILE A 306 5.61 -7.28 -1.52
CA ILE A 306 6.54 -8.01 -0.64
C ILE A 306 6.03 -9.43 -0.44
N GLU A 307 6.87 -10.41 -0.78
CA GLU A 307 6.57 -11.84 -0.66
C GLU A 307 7.53 -12.50 0.32
N VAL A 308 7.01 -13.10 1.39
CA VAL A 308 7.81 -13.80 2.41
C VAL A 308 7.61 -15.30 2.29
N TYR A 309 8.66 -15.99 1.87
CA TYR A 309 8.70 -17.45 1.85
C TYR A 309 9.02 -18.02 3.23
N GLY A 310 8.45 -19.18 3.52
CA GLY A 310 8.70 -19.95 4.73
C GLY A 310 8.98 -21.42 4.45
N GLN A 311 8.68 -22.26 5.44
CA GLN A 311 9.02 -23.69 5.42
C GLN A 311 8.31 -24.43 4.27
N SER A 312 7.11 -23.98 3.87
CA SER A 312 6.38 -24.48 2.69
C SER A 312 7.17 -24.38 1.38
N ARG A 313 8.17 -23.50 1.31
CA ARG A 313 9.09 -23.31 0.17
C ARG A 313 10.52 -23.74 0.47
N GLY A 314 10.75 -24.45 1.57
CA GLY A 314 12.07 -24.98 1.96
C GLY A 314 12.98 -23.98 2.69
N TYR A 315 12.43 -22.85 3.17
CA TYR A 315 13.20 -21.86 3.91
C TYR A 315 12.87 -21.92 5.41
N PRO A 316 13.86 -21.97 6.32
CA PRO A 316 13.58 -21.83 7.74
C PRO A 316 12.88 -20.50 8.00
N CYS A 317 12.02 -20.41 9.01
CA CYS A 317 11.39 -19.14 9.35
C CYS A 317 11.42 -18.96 10.86
N SER A 318 12.07 -17.88 11.31
CA SER A 318 12.00 -17.42 12.69
C SER A 318 12.30 -15.92 12.73
N ASP A 319 11.51 -15.11 13.42
CA ASP A 319 11.83 -13.67 13.61
C ASP A 319 12.05 -12.88 12.29
N VAL A 320 11.12 -13.00 11.33
CA VAL A 320 11.13 -12.16 10.12
C VAL A 320 10.34 -10.87 10.39
N THR A 321 10.91 -9.71 10.06
CA THR A 321 10.25 -8.41 10.28
C THR A 321 9.98 -7.67 8.98
N ILE A 322 8.71 -7.37 8.70
CA ILE A 322 8.27 -6.50 7.61
C ILE A 322 7.58 -5.28 8.23
N SER A 323 8.26 -4.13 8.28
CA SER A 323 7.74 -3.00 9.06
C SER A 323 7.98 -1.61 8.47
N ARG A 324 7.04 -0.69 8.70
CA ARG A 324 7.16 0.74 8.32
C ARG A 324 7.38 0.98 6.82
N ASN A 325 7.06 0.00 5.98
CA ASN A 325 7.13 0.15 4.53
C ASN A 325 5.89 0.89 4.01
N VAL A 326 6.05 1.54 2.85
CA VAL A 326 4.94 2.05 2.05
C VAL A 326 4.87 1.20 0.78
N VAL A 327 3.77 0.48 0.61
CA VAL A 327 3.51 -0.37 -0.55
C VAL A 327 2.40 0.25 -1.38
N THR A 328 2.69 0.52 -2.65
CA THR A 328 1.74 1.11 -3.61
C THR A 328 1.65 0.24 -4.85
N ALA A 329 0.46 0.08 -5.40
CA ALA A 329 0.27 -0.75 -6.59
C ALA A 329 -0.65 -0.10 -7.64
N TYR A 330 -0.66 1.22 -7.76
CA TYR A 330 -1.59 1.99 -8.61
C TYR A 330 -1.74 1.59 -10.10
N ALA A 331 -0.88 0.73 -10.63
CA ALA A 331 -0.92 0.25 -12.01
C ALA A 331 -1.55 -1.14 -12.18
N ASN A 332 -2.06 -1.77 -11.11
CA ASN A 332 -2.78 -3.04 -11.20
C ASN A 332 -4.26 -2.83 -11.57
N ASP A 333 -5.02 -3.92 -11.62
CA ASP A 333 -6.48 -3.91 -11.74
C ASP A 333 -7.13 -5.02 -10.90
N HIS A 334 -8.26 -4.70 -10.27
CA HIS A 334 -9.04 -5.63 -9.45
C HIS A 334 -9.91 -6.60 -10.27
N TYR A 335 -10.51 -6.09 -11.35
CA TYR A 335 -11.53 -6.76 -12.16
C TYR A 335 -10.95 -7.48 -13.37
N LEU A 336 -9.80 -7.02 -13.88
CA LEU A 336 -9.23 -7.58 -15.09
C LEU A 336 -8.51 -8.90 -14.82
N THR A 337 -8.78 -9.85 -15.69
CA THR A 337 -7.98 -11.05 -15.86
C THR A 337 -7.39 -11.06 -17.26
N ARG A 338 -6.22 -11.68 -17.43
CA ARG A 338 -5.51 -11.81 -18.69
C ARG A 338 -5.25 -13.27 -18.98
N GLN A 339 -5.53 -13.69 -20.20
CA GLN A 339 -5.04 -14.97 -20.70
C GLN A 339 -3.51 -14.89 -20.91
N LEU A 340 -2.78 -15.80 -20.27
CA LEU A 340 -1.34 -15.97 -20.37
C LEU A 340 -0.98 -16.83 -21.59
N ASP A 341 0.29 -16.77 -22.01
CA ASP A 341 0.79 -17.46 -23.20
C ASP A 341 0.74 -19.00 -23.07
N ASP A 342 0.70 -19.52 -21.84
CA ASP A 342 0.51 -20.94 -21.53
C ASP A 342 -0.97 -21.39 -21.59
N GLY A 343 -1.87 -20.48 -21.98
CA GLY A 343 -3.31 -20.71 -22.06
C GLY A 343 -4.06 -20.55 -20.74
N THR A 344 -3.36 -20.30 -19.62
CA THR A 344 -3.99 -20.03 -18.32
C THR A 344 -4.53 -18.59 -18.25
N THR A 345 -5.28 -18.26 -17.20
CA THR A 345 -5.76 -16.90 -16.95
C THR A 345 -5.19 -16.41 -15.62
N ALA A 346 -4.52 -15.26 -15.63
CA ALA A 346 -3.99 -14.62 -14.43
C ALA A 346 -4.76 -13.34 -14.13
N GLY A 347 -5.03 -13.10 -12.86
CA GLY A 347 -5.52 -11.81 -12.41
C GLY A 347 -4.50 -10.72 -12.66
N MET A 348 -4.99 -9.52 -12.98
CA MET A 348 -4.17 -8.33 -13.14
C MET A 348 -4.01 -7.57 -11.83
N TRP A 349 -4.35 -8.20 -10.72
CA TRP A 349 -4.18 -7.65 -9.38
C TRP A 349 -2.77 -7.89 -8.85
N THR A 350 -2.48 -7.31 -7.70
CA THR A 350 -1.26 -7.48 -6.92
C THR A 350 -1.65 -7.57 -5.43
N ASP A 351 -0.88 -8.26 -4.61
CA ASP A 351 -1.01 -8.22 -3.17
C ASP A 351 -0.04 -7.19 -2.59
N GLY A 352 -0.37 -6.62 -1.44
CA GLY A 352 0.56 -5.73 -0.75
C GLY A 352 1.73 -6.51 -0.17
N ILE A 353 1.42 -7.32 0.84
CA ILE A 353 2.39 -8.16 1.55
C ILE A 353 1.80 -9.57 1.70
N THR A 354 2.53 -10.59 1.30
CA THR A 354 2.16 -11.99 1.52
C THR A 354 3.21 -12.69 2.37
N SER A 355 2.79 -13.58 3.27
CA SER A 355 3.72 -14.39 4.06
C SER A 355 3.24 -15.82 4.24
N GLY A 356 4.07 -16.79 3.86
CA GLY A 356 3.94 -18.20 4.22
C GLY A 356 4.96 -18.62 5.29
N CYS A 357 5.48 -17.66 6.06
CA CYS A 357 6.56 -17.85 7.03
C CYS A 357 5.94 -17.82 8.44
N ALA A 358 6.18 -18.87 9.25
CA ALA A 358 5.53 -19.10 10.54
C ALA A 358 5.66 -17.95 11.57
N ASP A 359 6.75 -17.20 11.56
CA ASP A 359 7.10 -16.24 12.61
C ASP A 359 7.43 -14.87 12.00
N THR A 360 6.45 -14.28 11.31
CA THR A 360 6.60 -12.96 10.68
C THR A 360 5.87 -11.87 11.47
N ALA A 361 6.58 -10.79 11.81
CA ALA A 361 5.98 -9.56 12.30
C ALA A 361 5.73 -8.59 11.13
N ILE A 362 4.49 -8.49 10.66
CA ILE A 362 4.04 -7.55 9.63
C ILE A 362 3.40 -6.35 10.33
N THR A 363 4.17 -5.29 10.60
CA THR A 363 3.67 -4.19 11.44
C THR A 363 3.93 -2.79 10.92
N ARG A 364 2.97 -1.89 11.14
CA ARG A 364 3.11 -0.45 10.81
C ARG A 364 3.40 -0.17 9.33
N ASN A 365 3.04 -1.08 8.43
CA ASN A 365 3.11 -0.82 6.99
C ASN A 365 1.92 0.02 6.54
N GLN A 366 2.10 0.72 5.43
CA GLN A 366 1.09 1.51 4.77
C GLN A 366 0.90 0.94 3.37
N ILE A 367 -0.32 0.51 3.03
CA ILE A 367 -0.60 -0.28 1.83
C ILE A 367 -1.78 0.35 1.10
N VAL A 368 -1.66 0.55 -0.21
CA VAL A 368 -2.74 1.16 -1.00
C VAL A 368 -2.87 0.56 -2.40
N ASP A 369 -4.14 0.38 -2.79
CA ASP A 369 -4.56 0.03 -4.15
C ASP A 369 -3.85 -1.20 -4.69
N THR A 370 -3.93 -2.34 -4.01
CA THR A 370 -3.25 -3.57 -4.47
C THR A 370 -4.10 -4.35 -5.46
N GLY A 371 -5.42 -4.22 -5.46
CA GLY A 371 -6.33 -4.99 -6.33
C GLY A 371 -6.61 -6.38 -5.80
N GLY A 372 -5.58 -7.04 -5.26
CA GLY A 372 -5.62 -8.33 -4.61
C GLY A 372 -6.00 -8.18 -3.15
N VAL A 373 -5.09 -8.60 -2.28
CA VAL A 373 -5.16 -8.45 -0.84
C VAL A 373 -4.20 -7.36 -0.36
N GLY A 374 -4.56 -6.64 0.69
CA GLY A 374 -3.62 -5.76 1.38
C GLY A 374 -2.50 -6.58 2.05
N ILE A 375 -2.87 -7.50 2.95
CA ILE A 375 -1.94 -8.45 3.59
C ILE A 375 -2.51 -9.87 3.58
N GLY A 376 -1.76 -10.83 3.01
CA GLY A 376 -2.10 -12.25 3.02
C GLY A 376 -1.18 -13.07 3.93
N LEU A 377 -1.77 -13.93 4.76
CA LEU A 377 -1.07 -14.91 5.58
C LEU A 377 -1.45 -16.31 5.14
N TYR A 378 -0.45 -17.10 4.75
CA TYR A 378 -0.59 -18.44 4.22
C TYR A 378 0.03 -19.48 5.17
N PRO A 379 -0.23 -20.80 4.95
CA PRO A 379 0.31 -21.83 5.82
C PRO A 379 1.84 -21.77 5.88
N ALA A 380 2.37 -22.02 7.07
CA ALA A 380 3.81 -22.12 7.29
C ALA A 380 4.44 -23.29 6.52
N THR A 381 3.65 -24.30 6.18
CA THR A 381 4.06 -25.59 5.64
C THR A 381 3.13 -25.99 4.50
N SER A 382 3.68 -26.68 3.51
CA SER A 382 2.90 -27.30 2.43
C SER A 382 2.46 -28.72 2.79
N ASP A 383 3.14 -29.37 3.73
CA ASP A 383 2.77 -30.68 4.27
C ASP A 383 1.62 -30.52 5.28
N PRO A 384 0.43 -31.08 5.01
CA PRO A 384 -0.72 -30.99 5.91
C PRO A 384 -0.56 -31.84 7.18
N ASN A 385 0.43 -32.74 7.26
CA ASN A 385 0.73 -33.50 8.47
C ASN A 385 1.78 -32.81 9.35
N SER A 386 2.28 -31.65 8.92
CA SER A 386 3.29 -30.90 9.66
C SER A 386 2.69 -30.27 10.90
N THR A 387 3.48 -30.27 11.98
CA THR A 387 3.13 -29.60 13.24
C THR A 387 3.60 -28.14 13.29
N VAL A 388 4.16 -27.63 12.19
CA VAL A 388 4.61 -26.24 12.11
C VAL A 388 3.39 -25.33 12.01
N ALA A 389 3.10 -24.65 13.10
CA ALA A 389 2.02 -23.70 13.16
C ALA A 389 2.43 -22.32 12.63
N GLN A 390 1.47 -21.62 12.07
CA GLN A 390 1.58 -20.22 11.67
C GLN A 390 1.30 -19.34 12.89
N HIS A 391 2.29 -18.55 13.31
CA HIS A 391 2.29 -17.71 14.51
C HIS A 391 2.49 -16.22 14.21
N SER A 392 2.44 -15.82 12.94
CA SER A 392 2.71 -14.45 12.52
C SER A 392 1.77 -13.41 13.14
N LEU A 393 2.31 -12.21 13.33
CA LEU A 393 1.60 -11.03 13.84
C LEU A 393 1.40 -10.00 12.72
N ILE A 394 0.14 -9.73 12.39
CA ILE A 394 -0.27 -8.62 11.51
C ILE A 394 -0.85 -7.51 12.39
N SER A 395 -0.10 -6.42 12.59
CA SER A 395 -0.54 -5.38 13.52
C SER A 395 -0.20 -3.94 13.17
N ARG A 396 -1.14 -3.03 13.46
CA ARG A 396 -0.98 -1.58 13.31
C ARG A 396 -0.64 -1.15 11.89
N ASN A 397 -1.05 -1.93 10.88
CA ASN A 397 -0.93 -1.55 9.47
C ASN A 397 -2.07 -0.59 9.09
N ARG A 398 -1.84 0.22 8.06
CA ARG A 398 -2.84 1.09 7.44
C ARG A 398 -3.07 0.61 6.01
N ILE A 399 -4.30 0.25 5.68
CA ILE A 399 -4.67 -0.30 4.37
C ILE A 399 -5.77 0.57 3.78
N LEU A 400 -5.56 1.02 2.56
CA LEU A 400 -6.47 1.90 1.86
C LEU A 400 -6.79 1.35 0.47
N SER A 401 -8.06 1.11 0.19
CA SER A 401 -8.54 1.05 -1.19
C SER A 401 -8.94 2.46 -1.59
N ALA A 402 -8.08 3.20 -2.26
CA ALA A 402 -8.28 4.61 -2.63
C ALA A 402 -8.89 4.74 -4.02
N GLY A 403 -8.33 4.00 -4.97
CA GLY A 403 -8.62 4.09 -6.38
C GLY A 403 -8.81 2.75 -7.06
N ILE A 404 -8.44 1.65 -6.41
CA ILE A 404 -8.60 0.30 -6.94
C ILE A 404 -9.29 -0.52 -5.86
N GLY A 405 -10.42 -1.16 -6.21
CA GLY A 405 -11.09 -2.13 -5.34
C GLY A 405 -10.13 -3.25 -4.94
N MET A 406 -10.40 -3.93 -3.83
CA MET A 406 -9.52 -4.99 -3.36
C MET A 406 -10.37 -6.20 -3.01
N TYR A 407 -9.88 -7.40 -3.28
CA TYR A 407 -10.55 -8.61 -2.81
C TYR A 407 -10.64 -8.58 -1.30
N ALA A 408 -9.52 -8.40 -0.61
CA ALA A 408 -9.55 -8.25 0.84
C ALA A 408 -8.58 -7.23 1.40
N GLY A 409 -8.93 -6.65 2.54
CA GLY A 409 -7.97 -5.87 3.31
C GLY A 409 -6.87 -6.76 3.91
N ILE A 410 -7.27 -7.79 4.66
CA ILE A 410 -6.38 -8.79 5.25
C ILE A 410 -6.99 -10.19 5.11
N VAL A 411 -6.19 -11.20 4.76
CA VAL A 411 -6.61 -12.61 4.78
C VAL A 411 -5.61 -13.47 5.58
N ALA A 412 -6.14 -14.41 6.35
CA ALA A 412 -5.42 -15.61 6.76
C ALA A 412 -6.05 -16.80 6.01
N ASP A 413 -5.33 -17.31 5.01
CA ASP A 413 -5.84 -18.27 4.04
C ASP A 413 -5.08 -19.60 4.17
N PRO A 414 -5.71 -20.70 4.61
CA PRO A 414 -5.10 -22.02 4.60
C PRO A 414 -4.91 -22.58 3.19
N GLN A 415 -5.17 -21.83 2.12
CA GLN A 415 -4.98 -22.26 0.75
C GLN A 415 -3.55 -22.76 0.51
N TYR A 416 -3.50 -24.01 0.06
CA TYR A 416 -2.38 -24.55 -0.68
C TYR A 416 -2.90 -25.20 -1.96
N TYR A 417 -2.18 -25.06 -3.08
CA TYR A 417 -2.54 -25.77 -4.30
C TYR A 417 -2.37 -27.26 -4.06
N LEU A 418 -3.47 -28.00 -4.13
CA LEU A 418 -3.46 -29.45 -4.10
C LEU A 418 -3.83 -29.98 -5.49
N PRO A 419 -3.27 -31.13 -5.91
CA PRO A 419 -3.63 -31.77 -7.18
C PRO A 419 -4.92 -32.60 -7.11
N ASN A 420 -5.26 -33.27 -5.99
CA ASN A 420 -6.50 -34.06 -5.85
C ASN A 420 -7.33 -33.74 -4.60
N ARG A 421 -8.67 -33.73 -4.73
CA ARG A 421 -9.60 -33.16 -3.73
C ARG A 421 -9.46 -33.84 -2.37
N ASP A 422 -8.97 -35.06 -2.38
CA ASP A 422 -8.76 -35.88 -1.19
C ASP A 422 -7.44 -35.54 -0.46
N ASP A 423 -6.60 -34.68 -1.03
CA ASP A 423 -5.34 -34.20 -0.44
C ASP A 423 -5.54 -33.00 0.52
N ALA A 424 -6.80 -32.68 0.86
CA ALA A 424 -7.17 -31.51 1.67
C ALA A 424 -6.28 -31.41 2.93
N GLY A 425 -5.64 -30.27 3.08
CA GLY A 425 -4.75 -30.00 4.19
C GLY A 425 -5.46 -29.36 5.37
N ASP A 426 -4.96 -29.66 6.56
CA ASP A 426 -5.42 -29.02 7.79
C ASP A 426 -4.24 -28.30 8.44
N TYR A 427 -4.33 -26.97 8.54
CA TYR A 427 -3.19 -26.13 8.87
C TYR A 427 -3.35 -25.42 10.22
N ASP A 428 -2.32 -25.50 11.06
CA ASP A 428 -2.35 -24.87 12.38
C ASP A 428 -2.00 -23.38 12.28
N TYR A 429 -2.89 -22.52 12.78
CA TYR A 429 -2.75 -21.07 12.87
C TYR A 429 -2.82 -20.59 14.34
N ARG A 430 -2.78 -21.50 15.31
CA ARG A 430 -2.78 -21.14 16.74
C ARG A 430 -1.59 -20.26 17.05
N GLY A 431 -1.85 -19.06 17.57
CA GLY A 431 -0.83 -18.06 17.87
C GLY A 431 -0.68 -16.98 16.79
N ALA A 432 -1.20 -17.18 15.56
CA ALA A 432 -1.33 -16.11 14.59
C ALA A 432 -2.33 -15.05 15.07
N ARG A 433 -2.02 -13.78 14.78
CA ARG A 433 -2.81 -12.64 15.29
C ARG A 433 -2.96 -11.54 14.24
N ILE A 434 -4.20 -11.10 14.02
CA ILE A 434 -4.54 -9.91 13.24
C ILE A 434 -5.11 -8.86 14.19
N THR A 435 -4.33 -7.82 14.51
CA THR A 435 -4.73 -6.89 15.57
C THR A 435 -4.38 -5.43 15.37
N GLY A 436 -5.35 -4.54 15.64
CA GLY A 436 -5.11 -3.11 15.69
C GLY A 436 -4.79 -2.48 14.34
N ASN A 437 -5.21 -3.12 13.24
CA ASN A 437 -5.03 -2.56 11.89
C ASN A 437 -6.12 -1.53 11.58
N LEU A 438 -5.77 -0.53 10.78
CA LEU A 438 -6.67 0.52 10.32
C LEU A 438 -6.94 0.33 8.82
N GLN A 439 -8.20 0.19 8.43
CA GLN A 439 -8.60 -0.01 7.04
C GLN A 439 -9.72 0.94 6.64
N TRP A 440 -9.66 1.56 5.47
CA TRP A 440 -10.78 2.36 4.96
C TRP A 440 -10.77 2.37 3.43
N THR A 441 -11.87 2.82 2.83
CA THR A 441 -12.01 2.90 1.38
C THR A 441 -12.38 4.32 0.96
N ALA A 442 -12.18 4.62 -0.32
CA ALA A 442 -12.85 5.74 -0.94
C ALA A 442 -14.35 5.45 -1.13
N PRO A 443 -15.19 6.49 -1.35
CA PRO A 443 -16.62 6.31 -1.61
C PRO A 443 -16.94 5.50 -2.88
N ASN A 444 -16.02 5.44 -3.85
CA ASN A 444 -16.19 4.72 -5.11
C ASN A 444 -15.45 3.38 -5.18
N THR A 445 -14.64 3.04 -4.18
CA THR A 445 -13.93 1.76 -4.11
C THR A 445 -14.49 0.89 -2.97
N HIS A 446 -13.91 -0.29 -2.75
CA HIS A 446 -14.39 -1.24 -1.76
C HIS A 446 -13.30 -2.28 -1.41
N PHE A 447 -13.51 -3.00 -0.31
CA PHE A 447 -12.99 -4.37 -0.16
C PHE A 447 -14.13 -5.34 -0.43
N VAL A 448 -13.94 -6.48 -1.11
CA VAL A 448 -15.00 -7.50 -1.13
C VAL A 448 -15.20 -8.01 0.30
N ILE A 449 -14.11 -8.33 0.98
CA ILE A 449 -14.08 -8.68 2.41
C ILE A 449 -13.08 -7.80 3.16
N GLY A 450 -13.47 -7.20 4.29
CA GLY A 450 -12.52 -6.43 5.11
C GLY A 450 -11.41 -7.32 5.69
N ILE A 451 -11.78 -8.33 6.46
CA ILE A 451 -10.87 -9.34 7.03
C ILE A 451 -11.44 -10.73 6.77
N ALA A 452 -10.64 -11.62 6.18
CA ALA A 452 -11.02 -13.01 5.94
C ALA A 452 -10.16 -13.98 6.78
N ALA A 453 -10.81 -14.98 7.38
CA ALA A 453 -10.20 -16.11 8.03
C ALA A 453 -10.72 -17.40 7.38
N GLY A 454 -9.84 -18.10 6.68
CA GLY A 454 -10.16 -19.32 5.94
C GLY A 454 -10.31 -19.12 4.43
N THR A 455 -10.30 -20.25 3.71
CA THR A 455 -10.16 -20.30 2.25
C THR A 455 -11.49 -20.32 1.49
N ARG A 456 -12.60 -20.65 2.17
CA ARG A 456 -13.85 -21.02 1.49
C ARG A 456 -14.51 -19.86 0.77
N ALA A 457 -14.41 -18.65 1.32
CA ALA A 457 -14.85 -17.43 0.63
C ALA A 457 -14.22 -17.30 -0.76
N TRP A 458 -12.97 -17.74 -0.92
CA TRP A 458 -12.23 -17.62 -2.15
C TRP A 458 -12.50 -18.75 -3.14
N TYR A 459 -12.54 -20.00 -2.66
CA TYR A 459 -12.44 -21.17 -3.54
C TYR A 459 -13.51 -22.25 -3.32
N GLY A 460 -14.50 -22.02 -2.44
CA GLY A 460 -15.46 -23.05 -2.02
C GLY A 460 -16.35 -23.66 -3.12
N GLY A 461 -16.37 -23.11 -4.35
CA GLY A 461 -17.24 -23.57 -5.45
C GLY A 461 -16.55 -24.09 -6.71
N ALA A 462 -15.23 -23.89 -6.88
CA ALA A 462 -14.53 -24.22 -8.13
C ALA A 462 -13.30 -25.09 -7.86
N ALA A 463 -13.19 -26.19 -8.64
CA ALA A 463 -12.05 -27.03 -9.07
C ALA A 463 -10.70 -27.10 -8.32
N MET A 464 -10.37 -26.22 -7.38
CA MET A 464 -9.22 -26.30 -6.47
C MET A 464 -9.58 -27.20 -5.28
N VAL A 465 -9.76 -28.48 -5.60
CA VAL A 465 -9.09 -29.55 -4.88
C VAL A 465 -8.99 -29.42 -3.32
N GLY A 466 -10.04 -29.88 -2.63
CA GLY A 466 -10.05 -30.21 -1.19
C GLY A 466 -10.37 -29.02 -0.28
N PRO A 467 -11.23 -29.19 0.76
CA PRO A 467 -11.50 -28.11 1.71
C PRO A 467 -10.29 -27.93 2.63
N ASN A 468 -9.25 -27.21 2.18
CA ASN A 468 -8.19 -26.81 3.10
C ASN A 468 -8.83 -26.07 4.27
N SER A 469 -8.61 -26.57 5.48
CA SER A 469 -9.03 -25.93 6.71
C SER A 469 -7.81 -25.38 7.43
N GLY A 470 -8.05 -24.46 8.34
CA GLY A 470 -7.08 -24.19 9.38
C GLY A 470 -7.73 -24.14 10.75
N HIS A 471 -6.92 -24.19 11.78
CA HIS A 471 -7.36 -24.12 13.18
C HIS A 471 -6.62 -23.04 13.95
N GLY A 472 -7.37 -22.20 14.65
CA GLY A 472 -6.85 -21.12 15.45
C GLY A 472 -6.64 -19.85 14.62
N LEU A 473 -6.92 -18.70 15.21
CA LEU A 473 -6.50 -17.37 14.75
C LEU A 473 -7.11 -16.37 15.73
N THR A 474 -6.38 -15.33 16.14
CA THR A 474 -6.99 -14.24 16.91
C THR A 474 -7.16 -12.99 16.07
N VAL A 475 -8.40 -12.49 15.94
CA VAL A 475 -8.72 -11.24 15.24
C VAL A 475 -9.35 -10.25 16.22
N THR A 476 -8.65 -9.15 16.53
CA THR A 476 -9.13 -8.21 17.56
C THR A 476 -8.63 -6.78 17.39
N GLY A 477 -9.47 -5.81 17.72
CA GLY A 477 -9.10 -4.39 17.74
C GLY A 477 -8.87 -3.77 16.36
N ASN A 478 -9.22 -4.44 15.27
CA ASN A 478 -9.14 -3.86 13.93
C ASN A 478 -10.27 -2.85 13.72
N SER A 479 -9.97 -1.73 13.06
CA SER A 479 -10.87 -0.58 12.98
C SER A 479 -10.84 0.07 11.60
N THR A 480 -11.87 0.86 11.33
CA THR A 480 -11.88 1.83 10.23
C THR A 480 -11.64 3.26 10.72
N GLY A 481 -11.32 3.44 12.01
CA GLY A 481 -11.07 4.75 12.61
C GLY A 481 -12.30 5.65 12.59
N LYS A 482 -12.14 6.87 12.08
CA LYS A 482 -13.21 7.86 11.91
C LYS A 482 -13.98 7.69 10.60
N LEU A 483 -13.40 7.00 9.62
CA LEU A 483 -14.01 6.72 8.32
C LEU A 483 -14.67 5.32 8.34
N SER A 484 -15.32 4.97 7.24
CA SER A 484 -15.83 3.62 7.00
C SER A 484 -15.00 2.92 5.92
N ALA A 485 -15.20 1.61 5.83
CA ALA A 485 -14.78 0.82 4.68
C ALA A 485 -16.04 0.27 4.00
N ARG A 486 -16.18 0.49 2.70
CA ARG A 486 -17.20 -0.14 1.87
C ARG A 486 -16.80 -1.60 1.68
N VAL A 487 -17.67 -2.49 2.13
CA VAL A 487 -17.44 -3.92 2.08
C VAL A 487 -18.72 -4.65 1.74
N ARG A 488 -18.56 -5.85 1.19
CA ARG A 488 -19.67 -6.79 1.19
C ARG A 488 -19.76 -7.48 2.55
N THR A 489 -18.68 -8.13 2.96
CA THR A 489 -18.53 -8.72 4.29
C THR A 489 -17.46 -7.98 5.09
N GLY A 490 -17.75 -7.56 6.32
CA GLY A 490 -16.75 -6.92 7.17
C GLY A 490 -15.67 -7.90 7.61
N ILE A 491 -16.07 -8.93 8.37
CA ILE A 491 -15.22 -10.04 8.77
C ILE A 491 -15.87 -11.34 8.31
N ALA A 492 -15.15 -12.17 7.56
CA ALA A 492 -15.62 -13.46 7.08
C ALA A 492 -14.82 -14.60 7.72
N VAL A 493 -15.50 -15.57 8.34
CA VAL A 493 -14.89 -16.79 8.88
C VAL A 493 -15.47 -18.02 8.19
N SER A 494 -14.72 -18.62 7.27
CA SER A 494 -15.12 -19.87 6.62
C SER A 494 -13.93 -20.61 6.03
N GLY A 495 -13.77 -21.89 6.40
CA GLY A 495 -12.56 -22.66 6.18
C GLY A 495 -11.48 -22.43 7.25
N MET A 496 -11.87 -21.93 8.43
CA MET A 496 -10.99 -21.76 9.58
C MET A 496 -11.79 -21.98 10.86
N ASP A 497 -11.42 -23.01 11.61
CA ASP A 497 -12.01 -23.38 12.89
C ASP A 497 -11.21 -22.75 14.05
N ASP A 498 -11.75 -22.80 15.25
CA ASP A 498 -11.15 -22.32 16.50
C ASP A 498 -10.67 -20.86 16.45
N VAL A 499 -11.34 -20.03 15.64
CA VAL A 499 -11.05 -18.60 15.54
C VAL A 499 -11.56 -17.89 16.80
N THR A 500 -10.74 -17.01 17.36
CA THR A 500 -11.15 -16.08 18.43
C THR A 500 -11.33 -14.68 17.86
N LEU A 501 -12.58 -14.25 17.74
CA LEU A 501 -12.98 -12.90 17.34
C LEU A 501 -13.24 -12.02 18.56
N GLY A 502 -12.26 -11.21 18.94
CA GLY A 502 -12.47 -10.16 19.93
C GLY A 502 -13.29 -8.99 19.35
N ARG A 503 -13.44 -7.93 20.14
CA ARG A 503 -14.07 -6.68 19.68
C ARG A 503 -13.27 -6.01 18.56
N ASN A 504 -13.91 -5.75 17.41
CA ASN A 504 -13.33 -4.99 16.29
C ASN A 504 -14.20 -3.75 16.01
N PRO A 505 -13.77 -2.52 16.39
CA PRO A 505 -14.58 -1.31 16.25
C PRO A 505 -14.61 -0.77 14.81
N ALA A 506 -14.58 -1.64 13.80
CA ALA A 506 -14.67 -1.28 12.40
C ALA A 506 -16.10 -0.86 12.03
N ARG A 507 -16.23 0.15 11.15
CA ARG A 507 -17.51 0.59 10.60
C ARG A 507 -17.58 0.19 9.14
N TRP A 508 -18.40 -0.82 8.88
CA TRP A 508 -18.61 -1.37 7.55
C TRP A 508 -19.80 -0.70 6.87
N THR A 509 -19.62 -0.28 5.63
CA THR A 509 -20.71 0.20 4.77
C THR A 509 -21.02 -0.92 3.77
N HIS A 510 -22.27 -1.38 3.77
CA HIS A 510 -22.72 -2.58 3.04
C HIS A 510 -23.56 -2.24 1.81
N ASP A 511 -23.08 -1.33 0.97
CA ASP A 511 -23.78 -0.86 -0.23
C ASP A 511 -23.39 -1.62 -1.52
N GLY A 512 -22.76 -2.79 -1.35
CA GLY A 512 -22.42 -3.70 -2.44
C GLY A 512 -21.06 -3.41 -3.11
N VAL A 513 -20.66 -4.32 -4.00
CA VAL A 513 -19.54 -4.11 -4.92
C VAL A 513 -20.11 -3.37 -6.14
N PRO A 514 -19.69 -2.13 -6.43
CA PRO A 514 -20.17 -1.38 -7.59
C PRO A 514 -20.12 -2.22 -8.88
N GLY A 515 -21.23 -2.22 -9.64
CA GLY A 515 -21.31 -2.91 -10.93
C GLY A 515 -21.65 -4.41 -10.89
N LYS A 516 -21.93 -5.02 -9.73
CA LYS A 516 -22.23 -6.47 -9.64
C LYS A 516 -23.59 -6.80 -9.00
N THR A 517 -24.47 -7.43 -9.79
CA THR A 517 -25.71 -8.07 -9.31
C THR A 517 -25.48 -9.57 -9.10
N GLY A 518 -25.88 -10.13 -7.96
CA GLY A 518 -25.85 -11.59 -7.72
C GLY A 518 -24.54 -12.17 -7.17
N ASN A 519 -23.57 -11.32 -6.77
CA ASN A 519 -22.35 -11.79 -6.11
C ASN A 519 -22.72 -12.59 -4.83
N ALA A 520 -21.96 -13.64 -4.50
CA ALA A 520 -22.36 -14.65 -3.52
C ALA A 520 -21.95 -14.34 -2.07
N CYS A 521 -21.17 -13.28 -1.80
CA CYS A 521 -20.73 -13.05 -0.42
C CYS A 521 -21.90 -12.56 0.45
N PRO A 522 -21.96 -12.95 1.74
CA PRO A 522 -22.99 -12.45 2.64
C PRO A 522 -22.83 -10.94 2.85
N VAL A 523 -23.94 -10.26 3.09
CA VAL A 523 -23.93 -8.84 3.42
C VAL A 523 -24.03 -8.71 4.93
N ALA A 524 -22.87 -8.67 5.60
CA ALA A 524 -22.81 -8.76 7.05
C ALA A 524 -21.56 -8.08 7.62
N ALA A 525 -21.68 -7.51 8.82
CA ALA A 525 -20.53 -6.97 9.55
C ALA A 525 -19.56 -8.09 9.96
N VAL A 526 -20.12 -9.22 10.39
CA VAL A 526 -19.39 -10.48 10.64
C VAL A 526 -20.25 -11.62 10.12
N ALA A 527 -19.72 -12.40 9.18
CA ALA A 527 -20.34 -13.63 8.70
C ALA A 527 -19.45 -14.82 9.02
N ALA A 528 -20.05 -15.92 9.48
CA ALA A 528 -19.32 -17.16 9.70
C ALA A 528 -20.15 -18.38 9.29
N SER A 529 -19.47 -19.41 8.81
CA SER A 529 -20.08 -20.65 8.34
C SER A 529 -20.17 -21.70 9.47
N VAL A 530 -20.80 -21.36 10.60
CA VAL A 530 -20.84 -22.18 11.83
C VAL A 530 -21.71 -23.41 11.66
N THR A 531 -22.98 -23.23 11.25
CA THR A 531 -23.90 -24.38 11.01
C THR A 531 -23.43 -25.25 9.84
N ALA A 532 -22.69 -24.67 8.89
CA ALA A 532 -22.06 -25.40 7.79
C ALA A 532 -20.79 -26.17 8.23
N GLY A 533 -20.34 -26.02 9.47
CA GLY A 533 -19.22 -26.77 10.05
C GLY A 533 -17.84 -26.37 9.51
N THR A 534 -17.69 -25.15 9.00
CA THR A 534 -16.40 -24.64 8.46
C THR A 534 -15.92 -23.39 9.21
N ALA A 535 -16.46 -23.22 10.41
CA ALA A 535 -16.06 -22.25 11.43
C ALA A 535 -16.38 -22.84 12.82
N ALA A 536 -16.10 -24.14 13.00
CA ALA A 536 -16.33 -24.83 14.26
C ALA A 536 -15.43 -24.25 15.35
N GLY A 537 -15.90 -24.24 16.61
CA GLY A 537 -15.12 -23.68 17.72
C GLY A 537 -14.92 -22.16 17.69
N LEU A 538 -15.59 -21.43 16.78
CA LEU A 538 -15.55 -19.97 16.74
C LEU A 538 -16.03 -19.34 18.05
N GLU A 539 -15.15 -18.58 18.69
CA GLU A 539 -15.46 -17.73 19.85
C GLU A 539 -15.57 -16.28 19.39
N SER A 540 -16.65 -15.57 19.73
CA SER A 540 -16.84 -14.19 19.30
C SER A 540 -17.47 -13.30 20.36
N ASP A 541 -16.85 -12.13 20.58
CA ASP A 541 -17.40 -11.02 21.36
C ASP A 541 -18.36 -10.13 20.54
N GLN A 542 -18.61 -10.47 19.27
CA GLN A 542 -19.42 -9.71 18.33
C GLN A 542 -20.57 -10.58 17.78
N PRO A 543 -21.74 -9.99 17.46
CA PRO A 543 -22.80 -10.70 16.75
C PRO A 543 -22.28 -11.27 15.44
N ILE A 544 -22.71 -12.48 15.12
CA ILE A 544 -22.36 -13.21 13.90
C ILE A 544 -23.63 -13.52 13.13
N ASP A 545 -23.59 -13.29 11.82
CA ASP A 545 -24.55 -13.85 10.89
C ASP A 545 -24.06 -15.24 10.47
N ASP A 546 -24.74 -16.29 10.94
CA ASP A 546 -24.41 -17.68 10.60
C ASP A 546 -24.94 -18.02 9.21
N VAL A 547 -24.03 -18.03 8.23
CA VAL A 547 -24.34 -18.25 6.82
C VAL A 547 -23.18 -18.97 6.17
N GLY A 548 -23.48 -20.03 5.44
CA GLY A 548 -22.49 -20.70 4.59
C GLY A 548 -22.18 -19.86 3.37
N PHE A 549 -20.89 -19.65 3.06
CA PHE A 549 -20.48 -19.00 1.82
C PHE A 549 -19.22 -19.64 1.24
N ASP A 550 -19.31 -19.94 -0.05
CA ASP A 550 -18.33 -20.69 -0.83
C ASP A 550 -18.08 -19.98 -2.17
N GLY A 551 -16.82 -19.72 -2.51
CA GLY A 551 -16.42 -19.18 -3.81
C GLY A 551 -17.01 -17.80 -4.10
N CYS A 552 -17.24 -17.01 -3.06
CA CYS A 552 -17.93 -15.73 -3.16
C CYS A 552 -17.05 -14.59 -3.69
N MET A 553 -15.73 -14.82 -3.73
CA MET A 553 -14.75 -13.94 -4.37
C MET A 553 -14.62 -14.19 -5.88
N GLY A 554 -15.34 -15.18 -6.44
CA GLY A 554 -15.44 -15.38 -7.88
C GLY A 554 -16.08 -14.16 -8.52
N GLU A 555 -15.26 -13.37 -9.19
CA GLU A 555 -15.59 -12.07 -9.77
C GLU A 555 -15.91 -12.12 -11.26
#